data_AF-A0A258N792-F1
#
_entry.id   AF-A0A258N792-F1
#
_cell.length_a   1.000
_cell.length_b   1.000
_cell.length_c   1.000
_cell.angle_alpha   90.00
_cell.angle_beta   90.00
_cell.angle_gamma   90.00
#
_symmetry.space_group_name_H-M   'P 1'
#
loop_
_entity.id
_entity.type
_entity.pdbx_description
1 polymer ?
#
loop_
_entity_poly.entity_id
_entity_poly.type
_entity_poly.pdbx_seq_one_letter_code
_entity_poly.pdbx_strand_id
1 'polypeptide(L)'
;MDIKALQTRLREFAAARDWQPYHAPKNLAMALMVEAAELLELFQWQTLTESRGFTRNAPDKERVADEIADVLLYLLQLADHTDVDVEQAVERKLRKNAQKYPAKHPEPPPAAPAPTPESGPAASKVHLLVDWENVQPTGHALQALVPEGSDVWLFHGPHQKVDDTGHRQAFGESVTQVPRSGTGRNALDFQLSYYVGYIAARQPNARFVVIANDQGYDPMLEHARELGFDARRCTHHKAAKQPLAPQPAAPVVPPPAPVAEVKLDKKKAATKAAPVSTKATRQDMQQLLKLLDGLAVSERPTRKDMFVALLQNHLGETSGQSLRVAHALAQLQALKRVTVKKDVVSYPSPERAPAPAKKAADPAVSKVAAPKPTAAKVAQAVLASLQKMPKNKPTRVTGLLKFIETHAAKAGDPHSMARQVCALLQARQQVALSPDGKGVTYPGLKAKRAASA
;
A
#
# COMPACT_ATOMS: atom_id res chain seq x y z
N MET A 1 -7.00 -26.62 16.43
CA MET A 1 -6.01 -27.38 17.22
C MET A 1 -6.52 -27.37 18.65
N ASP A 2 -6.64 -28.53 19.29
CA ASP A 2 -7.00 -28.61 20.70
C ASP A 2 -5.75 -28.32 21.55
N ILE A 3 -5.73 -27.18 22.22
CA ILE A 3 -4.58 -26.72 23.01
C ILE A 3 -4.36 -27.61 24.23
N LYS A 4 -5.43 -28.03 24.92
CA LYS A 4 -5.34 -28.84 26.13
C LYS A 4 -4.86 -30.25 25.82
N ALA A 5 -5.33 -30.82 24.71
CA ALA A 5 -4.83 -32.10 24.23
C ALA A 5 -3.33 -32.02 23.88
N LEU A 6 -2.89 -30.93 23.24
CA LEU A 6 -1.48 -30.73 22.91
C LEU A 6 -0.61 -30.52 24.15
N GLN A 7 -1.04 -29.73 25.13
CA GLN A 7 -0.35 -29.57 26.41
C GLN A 7 -0.22 -30.90 27.16
N THR A 8 -1.25 -31.75 27.11
CA THR A 8 -1.21 -33.10 27.68
C THR A 8 -0.18 -33.97 26.99
N ARG A 9 -0.16 -33.98 25.65
CA ARG A 9 0.85 -34.69 24.86
C ARG A 9 2.28 -34.21 25.15
N LEU A 10 2.46 -32.90 25.39
CA LEU A 10 3.76 -32.33 25.75
C LEU A 10 4.21 -32.76 27.16
N ARG A 11 3.29 -32.82 28.12
CA ARG A 11 3.58 -33.37 29.46
C ARG A 11 4.01 -34.83 29.39
N GLU A 12 3.30 -35.64 28.61
CA GLU A 12 3.65 -37.05 28.40
C GLU A 12 5.02 -37.20 27.71
N PHE A 13 5.29 -36.37 26.70
CA PHE A 13 6.57 -36.37 25.98
C PHE A 13 7.75 -36.02 26.90
N ALA A 14 7.57 -35.03 27.77
CA ALA A 14 8.55 -34.63 28.77
C ALA A 14 8.74 -35.71 29.85
N ALA A 15 7.63 -36.32 30.30
CA ALA A 15 7.66 -37.37 31.31
C ALA A 15 8.38 -38.63 30.85
N ALA A 16 8.23 -39.01 29.59
CA ALA A 16 8.96 -40.13 28.99
C ALA A 16 10.49 -39.92 28.95
N ARG A 17 10.98 -38.72 29.26
CA ARG A 17 12.40 -38.33 29.23
C ARG A 17 12.89 -37.72 30.54
N ASP A 18 12.06 -37.74 31.59
CA ASP A 18 12.35 -37.13 32.89
C ASP A 18 12.74 -35.65 32.77
N TRP A 19 12.09 -34.89 31.88
CA TRP A 19 12.42 -33.48 31.62
C TRP A 19 11.76 -32.48 32.56
N GLN A 20 10.79 -32.91 33.36
CA GLN A 20 10.05 -32.05 34.29
C GLN A 20 10.94 -31.19 35.20
N PRO A 21 12.08 -31.67 35.74
CA PRO A 21 12.98 -30.83 36.55
C PRO A 21 13.55 -29.61 35.79
N TYR A 22 13.64 -29.67 34.46
CA TYR A 22 14.15 -28.59 33.63
C TYR A 22 13.07 -27.59 33.22
N HIS A 23 11.79 -27.93 33.35
CA HIS A 23 10.65 -27.15 32.88
C HIS A 23 10.17 -26.08 33.88
N ALA A 24 11.09 -25.49 34.65
CA ALA A 24 10.77 -24.29 35.43
C ALA A 24 10.36 -23.14 34.48
N PRO A 25 9.38 -22.29 34.84
CA PRO A 25 8.90 -21.21 33.97
C PRO A 25 10.01 -20.30 33.42
N LYS A 26 11.05 -20.02 34.23
CA LYS A 26 12.24 -19.28 33.79
C LYS A 26 12.94 -19.97 32.61
N ASN A 27 13.15 -21.28 32.70
CA ASN A 27 13.88 -22.05 31.70
C ASN A 27 13.06 -22.17 30.41
N LEU A 28 11.75 -22.42 30.54
CA LEU A 28 10.83 -22.45 29.39
C LEU A 28 10.77 -21.11 28.66
N ALA A 29 10.74 -19.99 29.40
CA ALA A 29 10.80 -18.66 28.81
C ALA A 29 12.14 -18.39 28.11
N MET A 30 13.25 -18.90 28.64
CA MET A 30 14.55 -18.82 27.97
C MET A 30 14.58 -19.65 26.69
N ALA A 31 14.10 -20.90 26.74
CA ALA A 31 14.03 -21.78 25.57
C ALA A 31 13.15 -21.17 24.47
N LEU A 32 11.96 -20.65 24.83
CA LEU A 32 11.09 -19.91 23.91
C LEU A 32 11.83 -18.78 23.17
N MET A 33 12.70 -18.04 23.87
CA MET A 33 13.48 -16.97 23.27
C MET A 33 14.59 -17.48 22.35
N VAL A 34 15.15 -18.66 22.61
CA VAL A 34 16.12 -19.32 21.73
C VAL A 34 15.43 -19.70 20.43
N GLU A 35 14.30 -20.42 20.47
CA GLU A 35 13.58 -20.81 19.24
C GLU A 35 13.06 -19.58 18.45
N ALA A 36 12.64 -18.53 19.16
CA ALA A 36 12.25 -17.28 18.49
C ALA A 36 13.44 -16.60 17.80
N ALA A 37 14.65 -16.77 18.33
CA ALA A 37 15.87 -16.32 17.68
C ALA A 37 16.22 -17.19 16.47
N GLU A 38 16.11 -18.52 16.56
CA GLU A 38 16.32 -19.44 15.43
C GLU A 38 15.35 -19.15 14.26
N LEU A 39 14.07 -18.90 14.57
CA LEU A 39 13.10 -18.40 13.58
C LEU A 39 13.55 -17.10 12.91
N LEU A 40 14.11 -16.17 13.69
CA LEU A 40 14.61 -14.89 13.17
C LEU A 40 15.86 -15.07 12.30
N GLU A 41 16.74 -16.02 12.62
CA GLU A 41 17.95 -16.30 11.85
C GLU A 41 17.64 -16.67 10.40
N LEU A 42 16.52 -17.37 10.16
CA LEU A 42 16.05 -17.72 8.81
C LEU A 42 15.83 -16.47 7.92
N PHE A 43 15.49 -15.33 8.51
CA PHE A 43 15.18 -14.10 7.78
C PHE A 43 16.27 -13.02 7.88
N GLN A 44 17.30 -13.19 8.71
CA GLN A 44 18.19 -12.10 9.12
C GLN A 44 18.97 -11.44 7.96
N TRP A 45 19.27 -12.19 6.90
CA TRP A 45 19.99 -11.70 5.72
C TRP A 45 19.10 -11.41 4.51
N GLN A 46 17.79 -11.61 4.64
CA GLN A 46 16.86 -11.44 3.54
C GLN A 46 16.46 -9.97 3.37
N THR A 47 16.33 -9.55 2.11
CA THR A 47 15.61 -8.32 1.79
C THR A 47 14.11 -8.50 2.00
N LEU A 48 13.37 -7.38 2.01
CA LEU A 48 11.90 -7.40 2.10
C LEU A 48 11.23 -8.15 0.95
N THR A 49 11.86 -8.19 -0.22
CA THR A 49 11.31 -8.89 -1.39
C THR A 49 11.57 -10.39 -1.29
N GLU A 50 12.78 -10.78 -0.87
CA GLU A 50 13.15 -12.19 -0.70
C GLU A 50 12.34 -12.85 0.42
N SER A 51 12.23 -12.19 1.58
CA SER A 51 11.46 -12.71 2.73
C SER A 51 10.00 -13.03 2.41
N ARG A 52 9.35 -12.27 1.51
CA ARG A 52 7.98 -12.54 1.06
C ARG A 52 7.86 -13.79 0.19
N GLY A 53 8.93 -14.19 -0.48
CA GLY A 53 8.98 -15.36 -1.35
C GLY A 53 9.69 -16.57 -0.72
N PHE A 54 10.25 -16.41 0.47
CA PHE A 54 11.15 -17.39 1.10
C PHE A 54 10.53 -18.79 1.20
N THR A 55 9.29 -18.88 1.68
CA THR A 55 8.56 -20.14 1.87
C THR A 55 7.92 -20.72 0.60
N ARG A 56 8.29 -20.23 -0.59
CA ARG A 56 7.82 -20.79 -1.87
C ARG A 56 8.54 -22.07 -2.24
N ASN A 57 9.78 -22.24 -1.79
CA ASN A 57 10.46 -23.53 -1.91
C ASN A 57 10.07 -24.42 -0.71
N ALA A 58 10.04 -25.73 -0.91
CA ALA A 58 9.62 -26.66 0.13
C ALA A 58 10.60 -26.74 1.32
N PRO A 59 11.93 -26.79 1.11
CA PRO A 59 12.88 -26.92 2.23
C PRO A 59 12.88 -25.71 3.19
N ASP A 60 12.84 -24.48 2.67
CA ASP A 60 12.79 -23.31 3.56
C ASP A 60 11.43 -23.17 4.22
N LYS A 61 10.35 -23.64 3.58
CA LYS A 61 9.03 -23.70 4.22
C LYS A 61 9.03 -24.67 5.40
N GLU A 62 9.67 -25.83 5.26
CA GLU A 62 9.81 -26.82 6.34
C GLU A 62 10.60 -26.23 7.50
N ARG A 63 11.78 -25.65 7.24
CA ARG A 63 12.58 -24.97 8.28
C ARG A 63 11.79 -23.90 9.01
N VAL A 64 11.05 -23.03 8.29
CA VAL A 64 10.19 -22.02 8.93
C VAL A 64 9.08 -22.67 9.75
N ALA A 65 8.51 -23.79 9.29
CA ALA A 65 7.46 -24.50 10.01
C ALA A 65 7.97 -25.12 11.32
N ASP A 66 9.18 -25.69 11.31
CA ASP A 66 9.82 -26.27 12.49
C ASP A 66 10.05 -25.21 13.57
N GLU A 67 10.67 -24.08 13.22
CA GLU A 67 10.92 -23.00 14.19
C GLU A 67 9.62 -22.37 14.73
N ILE A 68 8.58 -22.23 13.87
CA ILE A 68 7.26 -21.77 14.32
C ILE A 68 6.64 -22.78 15.30
N ALA A 69 6.79 -24.08 15.01
CA ALA A 69 6.29 -25.12 15.89
C ALA A 69 7.02 -25.07 17.24
N ASP A 70 8.35 -24.99 17.25
CA ASP A 70 9.13 -24.97 18.49
C ASP A 70 8.80 -23.76 19.38
N VAL A 71 8.66 -22.57 18.79
CA VAL A 71 8.14 -21.38 19.50
C VAL A 71 6.77 -21.66 20.12
N LEU A 72 5.85 -22.27 19.36
CA LEU A 72 4.52 -22.61 19.86
C LEU A 72 4.59 -23.63 20.99
N LEU A 73 5.39 -24.70 20.86
CA LEU A 73 5.48 -25.78 21.84
C LEU A 73 6.02 -25.27 23.18
N TYR A 74 7.07 -24.45 23.19
CA TYR A 74 7.57 -23.86 24.44
C TYR A 74 6.61 -22.83 25.04
N LEU A 75 5.91 -22.05 24.22
CA LEU A 75 4.89 -21.12 24.70
C LEU A 75 3.76 -21.88 25.41
N LEU A 76 3.29 -23.00 24.84
CA LEU A 76 2.24 -23.82 25.44
C LEU A 76 2.70 -24.52 26.72
N GLN A 77 3.95 -25.00 26.78
CA GLN A 77 4.51 -25.56 28.01
C GLN A 77 4.66 -24.50 29.10
N LEU A 78 5.12 -23.29 28.74
CA LEU A 78 5.21 -22.17 29.67
C LEU A 78 3.83 -21.79 30.22
N ALA A 79 2.81 -21.73 29.35
CA ALA A 79 1.45 -21.47 29.75
C ALA A 79 0.89 -22.54 30.70
N ASP A 80 1.17 -23.82 30.43
CA ASP A 80 0.79 -24.96 31.28
C ASP A 80 1.43 -24.86 32.68
N HIS A 81 2.74 -24.57 32.75
CA HIS A 81 3.47 -24.43 34.03
C HIS A 81 3.14 -23.14 34.79
N THR A 82 2.42 -22.20 34.17
CA THR A 82 1.99 -20.94 34.79
C THR A 82 0.48 -20.83 34.97
N ASP A 83 -0.26 -21.90 34.67
CA ASP A 83 -1.73 -21.97 34.73
C ASP A 83 -2.42 -20.86 33.92
N VAL A 84 -1.83 -20.49 32.78
CA VAL A 84 -2.38 -19.49 31.87
C VAL A 84 -3.22 -20.18 30.80
N ASP A 85 -4.53 -19.93 30.84
CA ASP A 85 -5.42 -20.27 29.73
C ASP A 85 -5.13 -19.37 28.53
N VAL A 86 -4.43 -19.93 27.54
CA VAL A 86 -3.98 -19.22 26.33
C VAL A 86 -5.15 -18.73 25.49
N GLU A 87 -6.21 -19.53 25.33
CA GLU A 87 -7.38 -19.16 24.53
C GLU A 87 -8.05 -17.92 25.10
N GLN A 88 -8.31 -17.94 26.42
CA GLN A 88 -8.89 -16.79 27.09
C GLN A 88 -7.94 -15.59 27.12
N ALA A 89 -6.63 -15.82 27.27
CA ALA A 89 -5.64 -14.74 27.29
C ALA A 89 -5.56 -14.01 25.93
N VAL A 90 -5.57 -14.76 24.82
CA VAL A 90 -5.60 -14.21 23.46
C VAL A 90 -6.86 -13.39 23.25
N GLU A 91 -8.02 -13.93 23.59
CA GLU A 91 -9.31 -13.24 23.39
C GLU A 91 -9.39 -11.94 24.20
N ARG A 92 -8.98 -11.96 25.48
CA ARG A 92 -8.86 -10.74 26.28
C ARG A 92 -7.88 -9.74 25.68
N LYS A 93 -6.77 -10.21 25.12
CA LYS A 93 -5.73 -9.34 24.53
C LYS A 93 -6.19 -8.72 23.21
N LEU A 94 -6.91 -9.45 22.37
CA LEU A 94 -7.52 -8.94 21.14
C LEU A 94 -8.53 -7.84 21.43
N ARG A 95 -9.43 -8.03 22.40
CA ARG A 95 -10.37 -6.99 22.85
C ARG A 95 -9.67 -5.71 23.32
N LYS A 96 -8.62 -5.84 24.15
CA LYS A 96 -7.81 -4.69 24.59
C LYS A 96 -7.10 -4.00 23.41
N ASN A 97 -6.61 -4.77 22.45
CA ASN A 97 -5.92 -4.22 21.27
C ASN A 97 -6.91 -3.51 20.33
N ALA A 98 -8.12 -4.03 20.13
CA ALA A 98 -9.17 -3.39 19.34
C ALA A 98 -9.60 -2.04 19.93
N GLN A 99 -9.68 -1.94 21.26
CA GLN A 99 -9.92 -0.66 21.95
C GLN A 99 -8.75 0.32 21.78
N LYS A 100 -7.51 -0.17 21.85
CA LYS A 100 -6.30 0.65 21.72
C LYS A 100 -6.04 1.11 20.28
N TYR A 101 -6.43 0.30 19.31
CA TYR A 101 -6.21 0.51 17.87
C TYR A 101 -7.52 0.22 17.12
N PRO A 102 -8.47 1.17 17.13
CA PRO A 102 -9.76 0.98 16.47
C PRO A 102 -9.58 0.80 14.95
N ALA A 103 -10.45 -0.02 14.36
CA ALA A 103 -10.45 -0.24 12.92
C ALA A 103 -10.73 1.08 12.18
N LYS A 104 -9.97 1.35 11.11
CA LYS A 104 -10.14 2.57 10.30
C LYS A 104 -11.39 2.55 9.43
N HIS A 105 -11.92 1.37 9.20
CA HIS A 105 -13.18 1.13 8.51
C HIS A 105 -14.09 0.33 9.46
N PRO A 106 -15.41 0.58 9.45
CA PRO A 106 -16.32 -0.19 10.27
C PRO A 106 -16.19 -1.67 9.90
N GLU A 107 -15.96 -2.50 10.93
CA GLU A 107 -16.06 -3.95 10.79
C GLU A 107 -17.55 -4.25 10.60
N PRO A 108 -18.00 -4.83 9.48
CA PRO A 108 -19.37 -5.28 9.38
C PRO A 108 -19.64 -6.30 10.51
N PRO A 109 -20.88 -6.38 11.01
CA PRO A 109 -21.21 -7.25 12.13
C PRO A 109 -20.70 -8.67 11.88
N PRO A 110 -20.20 -9.37 12.91
CA PRO A 110 -19.61 -10.68 12.75
C PRO A 110 -20.59 -11.58 12.00
N ALA A 111 -20.07 -12.34 11.03
CA ALA A 111 -20.86 -13.40 10.40
C ALA A 111 -21.44 -14.24 11.54
N ALA A 112 -22.78 -14.32 11.60
CA ALA A 112 -23.45 -15.19 12.53
C ALA A 112 -22.82 -16.59 12.45
N PRO A 113 -22.70 -17.32 13.57
CA PRO A 113 -22.14 -18.67 13.56
C PRO A 113 -22.80 -19.48 12.43
N ALA A 114 -21.98 -20.24 11.70
CA ALA A 114 -22.42 -21.05 10.58
C ALA A 114 -23.72 -21.77 10.97
N PRO A 115 -24.77 -21.70 10.13
CA PRO A 115 -26.04 -22.33 10.46
C PRO A 115 -25.77 -23.81 10.73
N THR A 116 -26.14 -24.28 11.93
CA THR A 116 -26.35 -25.70 12.16
C THR A 116 -27.35 -26.20 11.10
N PRO A 117 -27.25 -27.45 10.61
CA PRO A 117 -28.10 -27.98 9.54
C PRO A 117 -29.61 -27.97 9.85
N GLU A 118 -30.00 -27.61 11.07
CA GLU A 118 -31.39 -27.41 11.51
C GLU A 118 -31.90 -25.97 11.36
N SER A 119 -30.99 -25.00 11.10
CA SER A 119 -31.37 -23.65 10.72
C SER A 119 -31.61 -23.65 9.20
N GLY A 120 -32.86 -23.46 8.78
CA GLY A 120 -33.22 -23.32 7.35
C GLY A 120 -32.35 -22.29 6.63
N PRO A 121 -32.33 -22.29 5.28
CA PRO A 121 -31.37 -21.49 4.50
C PRO A 121 -31.37 -20.05 5.00
N ALA A 122 -30.21 -19.60 5.51
CA ALA A 122 -30.00 -18.22 5.90
C ALA A 122 -30.41 -17.34 4.72
N ALA A 123 -31.42 -16.48 4.92
CA ALA A 123 -32.03 -15.71 3.86
C ALA A 123 -30.94 -14.95 3.08
N SER A 124 -30.93 -15.12 1.75
CA SER A 124 -29.98 -14.45 0.85
C SER A 124 -30.07 -12.94 1.08
N LYS A 125 -29.01 -12.34 1.61
CA LYS A 125 -28.96 -10.89 1.83
C LYS A 125 -28.84 -10.15 0.51
N VAL A 126 -29.58 -9.05 0.39
CA VAL A 126 -29.53 -8.15 -0.77
C VAL A 126 -28.77 -6.90 -0.35
N HIS A 127 -27.58 -6.71 -0.92
CA HIS A 127 -26.74 -5.54 -0.69
C HIS A 127 -27.04 -4.46 -1.72
N LEU A 128 -27.45 -3.28 -1.24
CA LEU A 128 -27.60 -2.08 -2.06
C LEU A 128 -26.31 -1.27 -1.99
N LEU A 129 -25.61 -1.12 -3.11
CA LEU A 129 -24.42 -0.29 -3.22
C LEU A 129 -24.79 1.01 -3.91
N VAL A 130 -24.84 2.09 -3.15
CA VAL A 130 -25.29 3.40 -3.63
C VAL A 130 -24.09 4.26 -3.95
N ASP A 131 -23.99 4.67 -5.21
CA ASP A 131 -23.06 5.70 -5.64
C ASP A 131 -23.62 7.07 -5.23
N TRP A 132 -23.20 7.58 -4.08
CA TRP A 132 -23.71 8.82 -3.51
C TRP A 132 -23.22 10.08 -4.25
N GLU A 133 -22.15 9.97 -5.04
CA GLU A 133 -21.70 11.07 -5.91
C GLU A 133 -22.64 11.19 -7.13
N ASN A 134 -23.18 10.08 -7.62
CA ASN A 134 -24.07 10.03 -8.78
C ASN A 134 -25.57 10.19 -8.42
N VAL A 135 -26.04 9.52 -7.37
CA VAL A 135 -27.45 9.47 -6.96
C VAL A 135 -27.62 9.63 -5.45
N GLN A 136 -28.66 10.32 -5.02
CA GLN A 136 -28.94 10.57 -3.59
C GLN A 136 -30.41 10.25 -3.27
N PRO A 137 -30.83 8.98 -3.39
CA PRO A 137 -32.17 8.55 -3.00
C PRO A 137 -32.35 8.66 -1.48
N THR A 138 -33.60 8.81 -1.04
CA THR A 138 -33.95 8.67 0.38
C THR A 138 -34.07 7.19 0.76
N GLY A 139 -34.01 6.86 2.06
CA GLY A 139 -34.20 5.48 2.52
C GLY A 139 -35.51 4.85 2.04
N HIS A 140 -36.63 5.58 2.07
CA HIS A 140 -37.90 5.11 1.50
C HIS A 140 -37.87 4.95 -0.03
N ALA A 141 -37.14 5.81 -0.75
CA ALA A 141 -36.98 5.65 -2.19
C ALA A 141 -36.16 4.40 -2.53
N LEU A 142 -35.14 4.08 -1.74
CA LEU A 142 -34.39 2.82 -1.88
C LEU A 142 -35.26 1.60 -1.59
N GLN A 143 -36.10 1.65 -0.55
CA GLN A 143 -37.03 0.57 -0.22
C GLN A 143 -38.09 0.37 -1.31
N ALA A 144 -38.54 1.45 -1.96
CA ALA A 144 -39.45 1.36 -3.11
C ALA A 144 -38.76 0.80 -4.36
N LEU A 145 -37.48 1.15 -4.59
CA LEU A 145 -36.69 0.65 -5.73
C LEU A 145 -36.29 -0.82 -5.57
N VAL A 146 -35.97 -1.23 -4.34
CA VAL A 146 -35.51 -2.57 -4.00
C VAL A 146 -36.16 -2.99 -2.67
N PRO A 147 -37.41 -3.48 -2.70
CA PRO A 147 -38.13 -3.91 -1.49
C PRO A 147 -37.43 -5.02 -0.72
N GLU A 148 -36.71 -5.90 -1.42
CA GLU A 148 -35.91 -6.98 -0.86
C GLU A 148 -34.56 -6.53 -0.26
N GLY A 149 -34.23 -5.23 -0.34
CA GLY A 149 -32.97 -4.66 0.11
C GLY A 149 -32.73 -4.85 1.62
N SER A 150 -31.57 -5.41 1.98
CA SER A 150 -31.26 -5.76 3.38
C SER A 150 -30.14 -4.89 3.96
N ASP A 151 -29.05 -4.72 3.21
CA ASP A 151 -27.85 -4.01 3.68
C ASP A 151 -27.47 -2.88 2.71
N VAL A 152 -27.38 -1.65 3.21
CA VAL A 152 -27.12 -0.46 2.39
C VAL A 152 -25.70 0.04 2.60
N TRP A 153 -24.97 0.22 1.50
CA TRP A 153 -23.62 0.77 1.46
C TRP A 153 -23.63 2.10 0.71
N LEU A 154 -23.37 3.21 1.42
CA LEU A 154 -23.38 4.56 0.87
C LEU A 154 -21.94 4.99 0.55
N PHE A 155 -21.57 4.99 -0.73
CA PHE A 155 -20.23 5.37 -1.18
C PHE A 155 -20.19 6.86 -1.51
N HIS A 156 -19.40 7.66 -0.80
CA HIS A 156 -19.44 9.13 -0.92
C HIS A 156 -18.07 9.82 -0.92
N GLY A 157 -18.04 11.08 -1.37
CA GLY A 157 -16.85 11.93 -1.32
C GLY A 157 -16.35 12.20 0.12
N PRO A 158 -15.05 12.43 0.35
CA PRO A 158 -14.46 12.57 1.70
C PRO A 158 -14.92 13.84 2.43
N HIS A 159 -15.48 14.80 1.71
CA HIS A 159 -16.01 16.06 2.25
C HIS A 159 -17.52 16.21 2.04
N GLN A 160 -18.18 15.18 1.48
CA GLN A 160 -19.61 15.19 1.26
C GLN A 160 -20.31 14.73 2.53
N LYS A 161 -21.24 15.55 3.04
CA LYS A 161 -22.09 15.15 4.16
C LYS A 161 -23.13 14.15 3.63
N VAL A 162 -23.17 12.96 4.22
CA VAL A 162 -24.20 11.96 3.99
C VAL A 162 -25.13 11.97 5.20
N ASP A 163 -26.39 12.32 4.99
CA ASP A 163 -27.42 12.18 6.01
C ASP A 163 -28.03 10.77 5.91
N ASP A 164 -27.59 9.89 6.80
CA ASP A 164 -28.04 8.51 6.85
C ASP A 164 -29.24 8.30 7.79
N THR A 165 -29.78 9.35 8.43
CA THR A 165 -30.90 9.23 9.38
C THR A 165 -32.13 8.58 8.73
N GLY A 166 -32.53 9.04 7.55
CA GLY A 166 -33.63 8.43 6.79
C GLY A 166 -33.32 7.04 6.25
N HIS A 167 -32.04 6.69 6.08
CA HIS A 167 -31.62 5.35 5.67
C HIS A 167 -31.68 4.38 6.85
N ARG A 168 -31.21 4.79 8.02
CA ARG A 168 -31.28 4.01 9.27
C ARG A 168 -32.72 3.80 9.72
N GLN A 169 -33.61 4.76 9.49
CA GLN A 169 -35.03 4.58 9.77
C GLN A 169 -35.69 3.51 8.88
N ALA A 170 -35.20 3.35 7.63
CA ALA A 170 -35.74 2.39 6.68
C ALA A 170 -35.09 0.99 6.76
N PHE A 171 -33.78 0.93 7.02
CA PHE A 171 -32.97 -0.32 6.98
C PHE A 171 -32.33 -0.67 8.34
N GLY A 172 -32.62 0.07 9.40
CA GLY A 172 -32.07 -0.17 10.74
C GLY A 172 -30.55 0.06 10.82
N GLU A 173 -29.87 -0.81 11.57
CA GLU A 173 -28.41 -0.77 11.76
C GLU A 173 -27.61 -1.22 10.51
N SER A 174 -28.27 -1.77 9.49
CA SER A 174 -27.67 -2.30 8.27
C SER A 174 -27.27 -1.22 7.24
N VAL A 175 -26.90 -0.02 7.71
CA VAL A 175 -26.48 1.11 6.87
C VAL A 175 -25.02 1.46 7.15
N THR A 176 -24.18 1.29 6.14
CA THR A 176 -22.73 1.53 6.21
C THR A 176 -22.33 2.68 5.29
N GLN A 177 -21.68 3.69 5.85
CA GLN A 177 -21.08 4.78 5.08
C GLN A 177 -19.63 4.43 4.70
N VAL A 178 -19.29 4.60 3.43
CA VAL A 178 -17.97 4.28 2.89
C VAL A 178 -17.40 5.53 2.21
N PRO A 179 -16.54 6.31 2.89
CA PRO A 179 -15.89 7.47 2.28
C PRO A 179 -14.87 7.01 1.24
N ARG A 180 -14.80 7.72 0.10
CA ARG A 180 -13.78 7.44 -0.92
C ARG A 180 -12.38 7.72 -0.40
N SER A 181 -11.46 6.85 -0.78
CA SER A 181 -10.04 7.01 -0.53
C SER A 181 -9.31 7.46 -1.79
N GLY A 182 -8.54 8.55 -1.70
CA GLY A 182 -7.71 9.05 -2.81
C GLY A 182 -8.41 10.01 -3.78
N THR A 183 -7.70 10.34 -4.86
CA THR A 183 -8.13 11.28 -5.91
C THR A 183 -8.19 10.59 -7.27
N GLY A 184 -9.18 10.92 -8.08
CA GLY A 184 -9.37 10.35 -9.42
C GLY A 184 -10.83 10.41 -9.86
N ARG A 185 -11.06 10.54 -11.16
CA ARG A 185 -12.42 10.69 -11.74
C ARG A 185 -13.34 9.49 -11.47
N ASN A 186 -12.77 8.30 -11.36
CA ASN A 186 -13.50 7.03 -11.17
C ASN A 186 -13.08 6.34 -9.85
N ALA A 187 -12.50 7.10 -8.90
CA ALA A 187 -11.96 6.52 -7.67
C ALA A 187 -13.06 5.84 -6.83
N LEU A 188 -14.26 6.41 -6.83
CA LEU A 188 -15.43 5.86 -6.16
C LEU A 188 -15.89 4.56 -6.84
N ASP A 189 -15.96 4.55 -8.18
CA ASP A 189 -16.40 3.39 -8.97
C ASP A 189 -15.50 2.17 -8.75
N PHE A 190 -14.18 2.38 -8.69
CA PHE A 190 -13.22 1.32 -8.37
C PHE A 190 -13.38 0.82 -6.93
N GLN A 191 -13.64 1.73 -5.98
CA GLN A 191 -13.87 1.35 -4.60
C GLN A 191 -15.18 0.56 -4.44
N LEU A 192 -16.26 0.98 -5.10
CA LEU A 192 -17.52 0.25 -5.14
C LEU A 192 -17.31 -1.14 -5.75
N SER A 193 -16.64 -1.23 -6.89
CA SER A 193 -16.32 -2.51 -7.55
C SER A 193 -15.50 -3.44 -6.65
N TYR A 194 -14.51 -2.90 -5.92
CA TYR A 194 -13.76 -3.67 -4.93
C TYR A 194 -14.67 -4.21 -3.81
N TYR A 195 -15.62 -3.41 -3.33
CA TYR A 195 -16.54 -3.83 -2.28
C TYR A 195 -17.53 -4.90 -2.75
N VAL A 196 -17.98 -4.86 -4.01
CA VAL A 196 -18.76 -5.98 -4.59
C VAL A 196 -17.96 -7.28 -4.48
N GLY A 197 -16.69 -7.28 -4.92
CA GLY A 197 -15.83 -8.46 -4.81
C GLY A 197 -15.52 -8.87 -3.36
N TYR A 198 -15.30 -7.90 -2.48
CA TYR A 198 -15.04 -8.12 -1.05
C TYR A 198 -16.22 -8.81 -0.34
N ILE A 199 -17.46 -8.38 -0.65
CA ILE A 199 -18.68 -8.94 -0.09
C ILE A 199 -18.94 -10.32 -0.72
N ALA A 200 -18.83 -10.44 -2.04
CA ALA A 200 -19.03 -11.70 -2.78
C ALA A 200 -18.13 -12.84 -2.28
N ALA A 201 -16.87 -12.54 -1.95
CA ALA A 201 -15.93 -13.53 -1.40
C ALA A 201 -16.32 -14.05 0.00
N ARG A 202 -17.14 -13.31 0.75
CA ARG A 202 -17.57 -13.65 2.11
C ARG A 202 -18.99 -14.19 2.17
N GLN A 203 -19.82 -13.80 1.21
CA GLN A 203 -21.23 -14.15 1.13
C GLN A 203 -21.51 -14.67 -0.29
N PRO A 204 -21.28 -15.99 -0.54
CA PRO A 204 -21.44 -16.57 -1.87
C PRO A 204 -22.87 -16.45 -2.42
N ASN A 205 -23.88 -16.40 -1.54
CA ASN A 205 -25.30 -16.28 -1.89
C ASN A 205 -25.83 -14.82 -1.82
N ALA A 206 -24.93 -13.84 -1.73
CA ALA A 206 -25.32 -12.43 -1.71
C ALA A 206 -25.88 -11.99 -3.07
N ARG A 207 -26.90 -11.13 -3.02
CA ARG A 207 -27.45 -10.46 -4.20
C ARG A 207 -27.02 -9.00 -4.17
N PHE A 208 -26.59 -8.47 -5.31
CA PHE A 208 -26.02 -7.13 -5.42
C PHE A 208 -26.91 -6.23 -6.27
N VAL A 209 -27.27 -5.07 -5.72
CA VAL A 209 -27.97 -4.03 -6.47
C VAL A 209 -27.18 -2.74 -6.40
N VAL A 210 -26.59 -2.34 -7.52
CA VAL A 210 -25.87 -1.06 -7.63
C VAL A 210 -26.89 0.02 -8.00
N ILE A 211 -27.02 1.04 -7.14
CA ILE A 211 -27.91 2.18 -7.39
C ILE A 211 -27.05 3.29 -8.01
N ALA A 212 -27.13 3.43 -9.33
CA ALA A 212 -26.39 4.42 -10.11
C ALA A 212 -27.05 4.67 -11.48
N ASN A 213 -27.01 5.92 -11.94
CA ASN A 213 -27.39 6.31 -13.29
C ASN A 213 -26.23 6.16 -14.28
N ASP A 214 -25.00 5.96 -13.82
CA ASP A 214 -23.84 5.67 -14.66
C ASP A 214 -23.85 4.22 -15.16
N GLN A 215 -23.62 4.05 -16.46
CA GLN A 215 -23.49 2.73 -17.11
C GLN A 215 -22.09 2.11 -16.92
N GLY A 216 -21.13 2.84 -16.36
CA GLY A 216 -19.76 2.38 -16.12
C GLY A 216 -19.65 1.11 -15.25
N TYR A 217 -20.69 0.81 -14.45
CA TYR A 217 -20.77 -0.40 -13.63
C TYR A 217 -21.24 -1.64 -14.39
N ASP A 218 -21.88 -1.47 -15.56
CA ASP A 218 -22.52 -2.57 -16.28
C ASP A 218 -21.53 -3.70 -16.59
N PRO A 219 -20.33 -3.46 -17.18
CA PRO A 219 -19.38 -4.53 -17.48
C PRO A 219 -18.97 -5.38 -16.27
N MET A 220 -18.85 -4.76 -15.10
CA MET A 220 -18.50 -5.44 -13.84
C MET A 220 -19.67 -6.28 -13.32
N LEU A 221 -20.90 -5.79 -13.46
CA LEU A 221 -22.11 -6.54 -13.09
C LEU A 221 -22.40 -7.69 -14.06
N GLU A 222 -22.13 -7.53 -15.36
CA GLU A 222 -22.24 -8.64 -16.32
C GLU A 222 -21.28 -9.75 -15.96
N HIS A 223 -20.02 -9.40 -15.68
CA HIS A 223 -19.03 -10.39 -15.30
C HIS A 223 -19.37 -11.08 -13.96
N ALA A 224 -19.91 -10.34 -12.99
CA ALA A 224 -20.40 -10.95 -11.73
C ALA A 224 -21.52 -11.98 -11.99
N ARG A 225 -22.43 -11.70 -12.94
CA ARG A 225 -23.47 -12.65 -13.37
C ARG A 225 -22.90 -13.88 -14.06
N GLU A 226 -21.87 -13.73 -14.90
CA GLU A 226 -21.16 -14.86 -15.52
C GLU A 226 -20.52 -15.80 -14.47
N LEU A 227 -20.07 -15.24 -13.35
CA LEU A 227 -19.52 -15.98 -12.21
C LEU A 227 -20.59 -16.60 -11.30
N GLY A 228 -21.87 -16.42 -11.62
CA GLY A 228 -22.99 -17.02 -10.89
C GLY A 228 -23.59 -16.16 -9.77
N PHE A 229 -23.18 -14.89 -9.63
CA PHE A 229 -23.79 -13.97 -8.66
C PHE A 229 -25.04 -13.28 -9.23
N ASP A 230 -26.05 -13.04 -8.39
CA ASP A 230 -27.17 -12.16 -8.76
C ASP A 230 -26.74 -10.70 -8.57
N ALA A 231 -26.47 -10.00 -9.67
CA ALA A 231 -26.00 -8.63 -9.66
C ALA A 231 -26.70 -7.80 -10.73
N ARG A 232 -27.31 -6.67 -10.35
CA ARG A 232 -27.98 -5.75 -11.28
C ARG A 232 -27.75 -4.29 -10.93
N ARG A 233 -27.91 -3.41 -11.92
CA ARG A 233 -27.94 -1.96 -11.72
C ARG A 233 -29.39 -1.48 -11.69
N CYS A 234 -29.69 -0.52 -10.82
CA CYS A 234 -30.94 0.20 -10.81
C CYS A 234 -30.67 1.70 -10.91
N THR A 235 -31.39 2.38 -11.80
CA THR A 235 -31.33 3.83 -11.94
C THR A 235 -32.25 4.50 -10.93
N HIS A 236 -31.85 5.69 -10.47
CA HIS A 236 -32.68 6.53 -9.65
C HIS A 236 -32.88 7.88 -10.35
N HIS A 237 -34.10 8.14 -10.79
CA HIS A 237 -34.52 9.44 -11.26
C HIS A 237 -35.32 10.12 -10.16
N LYS A 238 -34.96 11.35 -9.78
CA LYS A 238 -35.84 12.18 -8.94
C LYS A 238 -37.18 12.30 -9.66
N ALA A 239 -38.27 11.95 -8.99
CA ALA A 239 -39.60 12.18 -9.51
C ALA A 239 -39.69 13.64 -9.97
N ALA A 240 -39.95 13.85 -11.27
CA ALA A 240 -40.31 15.16 -11.77
C ALA A 240 -41.50 15.64 -10.93
N LYS A 241 -41.47 16.89 -10.46
CA LYS A 241 -42.63 17.53 -9.86
C LYS A 241 -43.83 17.22 -10.74
N GLN A 242 -44.88 16.64 -10.16
CA GLN A 242 -46.16 16.46 -10.83
C GLN A 242 -46.50 17.76 -11.59
N PRO A 243 -46.84 17.70 -12.89
CA PRO A 243 -47.26 18.89 -13.60
C PRO A 243 -48.45 19.49 -12.87
N LEU A 244 -48.28 20.73 -12.42
CA LEU A 244 -49.39 21.57 -11.99
C LEU A 244 -50.39 21.65 -13.16
N ALA A 245 -51.68 21.56 -12.86
CA ALA A 245 -52.77 21.57 -13.82
C ALA A 245 -52.61 22.64 -14.92
N PRO A 246 -53.02 22.35 -16.17
CA PRO A 246 -52.78 23.23 -17.32
C PRO A 246 -53.56 24.54 -17.20
N GLN A 247 -52.85 25.67 -17.25
CA GLN A 247 -53.43 26.98 -17.56
C GLN A 247 -53.28 27.28 -19.05
N PRO A 248 -54.28 27.91 -19.69
CA PRO A 248 -54.45 27.91 -21.14
C PRO A 248 -53.39 28.77 -21.86
N ALA A 249 -52.77 28.19 -22.87
CA ALA A 249 -51.82 28.84 -23.76
C ALA A 249 -52.54 29.70 -24.82
N ALA A 250 -52.09 30.95 -24.99
CA ALA A 250 -52.41 31.78 -26.14
C ALA A 250 -51.65 31.28 -27.40
N PRO A 251 -52.24 31.43 -28.60
CA PRO A 251 -51.83 30.67 -29.79
C PRO A 251 -50.60 31.28 -30.49
N VAL A 252 -49.65 30.42 -30.87
CA VAL A 252 -48.55 30.77 -31.80
C VAL A 252 -48.69 29.91 -33.05
N VAL A 253 -48.80 30.59 -34.19
CA VAL A 253 -48.89 30.04 -35.55
C VAL A 253 -47.47 30.02 -36.18
N PRO A 254 -47.02 28.93 -36.84
CA PRO A 254 -45.78 28.87 -37.63
C PRO A 254 -46.05 29.33 -39.08
N PRO A 255 -45.09 29.75 -39.95
CA PRO A 255 -43.95 28.94 -40.47
C PRO A 255 -42.79 29.83 -41.06
N PRO A 256 -42.02 29.49 -42.13
CA PRO A 256 -41.35 28.25 -42.57
C PRO A 256 -39.80 28.41 -42.77
N ALA A 257 -39.10 27.30 -42.99
CA ALA A 257 -37.90 27.22 -43.84
C ALA A 257 -38.25 26.30 -45.05
N PRO A 258 -37.45 26.13 -46.13
CA PRO A 258 -36.06 26.56 -46.39
C PRO A 258 -35.79 27.04 -47.85
N VAL A 259 -34.58 27.56 -48.14
CA VAL A 259 -33.96 27.39 -49.47
C VAL A 259 -32.45 27.18 -49.33
N ALA A 260 -31.93 26.28 -50.15
CA ALA A 260 -30.59 25.72 -50.16
C ALA A 260 -29.71 26.34 -51.25
N GLU A 261 -28.38 26.27 -51.07
CA GLU A 261 -27.33 26.13 -52.10
C GLU A 261 -26.13 25.44 -51.39
N VAL A 262 -25.81 24.14 -51.59
CA VAL A 262 -25.11 23.48 -52.72
C VAL A 262 -23.68 24.04 -52.89
N LYS A 263 -22.56 23.32 -52.96
CA LYS A 263 -22.12 21.92 -52.79
C LYS A 263 -20.58 21.97 -52.84
N LEU A 264 -19.87 21.05 -52.18
CA LEU A 264 -18.79 20.35 -52.89
C LEU A 264 -18.68 18.91 -52.36
N ASP A 265 -19.13 17.99 -53.20
CA ASP A 265 -18.96 16.55 -53.08
C ASP A 265 -17.48 16.14 -53.27
N LYS A 266 -17.02 15.16 -52.49
CA LYS A 266 -16.35 13.94 -53.01
C LYS A 266 -16.07 12.87 -51.94
N LYS A 267 -16.97 11.89 -51.91
CA LYS A 267 -16.74 10.43 -51.99
C LYS A 267 -15.56 9.78 -51.22
N LYS A 268 -15.93 9.14 -50.11
CA LYS A 268 -15.71 7.72 -49.71
C LYS A 268 -14.34 7.06 -50.03
N ALA A 269 -13.61 6.72 -48.98
CA ALA A 269 -12.85 5.47 -48.89
C ALA A 269 -12.82 4.98 -47.44
N ALA A 270 -13.34 3.78 -47.22
CA ALA A 270 -13.22 3.06 -45.96
C ALA A 270 -11.82 2.45 -45.88
N THR A 271 -11.07 2.82 -44.85
CA THR A 271 -9.90 2.09 -44.36
C THR A 271 -10.02 2.01 -42.84
N LYS A 272 -9.99 0.78 -42.31
CA LYS A 272 -10.00 0.49 -40.87
C LYS A 272 -8.91 1.30 -40.17
N ALA A 273 -9.29 2.31 -39.40
CA ALA A 273 -8.40 2.96 -38.45
C ALA A 273 -8.33 2.12 -37.18
N ALA A 274 -7.12 1.68 -36.82
CA ALA A 274 -6.82 1.01 -35.55
C ALA A 274 -7.13 1.96 -34.36
N PRO A 275 -7.47 1.43 -33.18
CA PRO A 275 -7.80 2.25 -32.01
C PRO A 275 -6.61 3.12 -31.61
N VAL A 276 -6.88 4.38 -31.25
CA VAL A 276 -5.88 5.35 -30.79
C VAL A 276 -5.31 4.87 -29.44
N SER A 277 -4.23 4.10 -29.49
CA SER A 277 -3.52 3.62 -28.30
C SER A 277 -2.72 4.75 -27.68
N THR A 278 -3.00 5.08 -26.41
CA THR A 278 -2.24 6.08 -25.64
C THR A 278 -0.90 5.56 -25.12
N LYS A 279 -0.58 4.27 -25.34
CA LYS A 279 0.68 3.62 -24.90
C LYS A 279 1.39 2.95 -26.07
N ALA A 280 2.72 3.07 -26.12
CA ALA A 280 3.54 2.32 -27.07
C ALA A 280 3.47 0.82 -26.73
N THR A 281 3.12 -0.01 -27.70
CA THR A 281 2.98 -1.46 -27.54
C THR A 281 4.33 -2.13 -27.39
N ARG A 282 4.34 -3.40 -26.95
CA ARG A 282 5.57 -4.20 -26.85
C ARG A 282 6.28 -4.34 -28.21
N GLN A 283 5.51 -4.44 -29.29
CA GLN A 283 6.03 -4.53 -30.65
C GLN A 283 6.68 -3.20 -31.09
N ASP A 284 6.05 -2.07 -30.80
CA ASP A 284 6.62 -0.73 -31.08
C ASP A 284 7.96 -0.55 -30.36
N MET A 285 8.03 -0.95 -29.09
CA MET A 285 9.26 -0.86 -28.29
C MET A 285 10.39 -1.75 -28.85
N GLN A 286 10.07 -2.95 -29.33
CA GLN A 286 11.06 -3.84 -29.95
C GLN A 286 11.60 -3.27 -31.27
N GLN A 287 10.74 -2.66 -32.08
CA GLN A 287 11.14 -2.01 -33.33
C GLN A 287 11.98 -0.75 -33.08
N LEU A 288 11.60 0.07 -32.08
CA LEU A 288 12.38 1.23 -31.64
C LEU A 288 13.78 0.85 -31.17
N LEU A 289 13.91 -0.22 -30.39
CA LEU A 289 15.22 -0.70 -29.93
C LEU A 289 16.08 -1.17 -31.11
N LYS A 290 15.50 -1.93 -32.05
CA LYS A 290 16.20 -2.37 -33.26
C LYS A 290 16.66 -1.20 -34.13
N LEU A 291 15.85 -0.14 -34.22
CA LEU A 291 16.18 1.08 -34.94
C LEU A 291 17.34 1.84 -34.27
N LEU A 292 17.30 2.00 -32.94
CA LEU A 292 18.37 2.67 -32.20
C LEU A 292 19.70 1.90 -32.27
N ASP A 293 19.63 0.57 -32.34
CA ASP A 293 20.80 -0.31 -32.44
C ASP A 293 21.41 -0.28 -33.84
N GLY A 294 20.60 -0.04 -34.87
CA GLY A 294 21.03 0.09 -36.26
C GLY A 294 21.57 1.47 -36.64
N LEU A 295 21.33 2.52 -35.83
CA LEU A 295 21.81 3.88 -36.12
C LEU A 295 23.31 4.02 -35.83
N ALA A 296 24.06 4.51 -36.82
CA ALA A 296 25.45 4.88 -36.65
C ALA A 296 25.59 5.99 -35.61
N VAL A 297 26.72 6.05 -34.89
CA VAL A 297 26.93 7.02 -33.80
C VAL A 297 26.77 8.47 -34.27
N SER A 298 27.12 8.76 -35.54
CA SER A 298 26.96 10.07 -36.19
C SER A 298 25.51 10.43 -36.52
N GLU A 299 24.61 9.46 -36.62
CA GLU A 299 23.21 9.65 -37.02
C GLU A 299 22.25 9.75 -35.81
N ARG A 300 22.79 9.58 -34.60
CA ARG A 300 22.00 9.59 -33.37
C ARG A 300 21.65 11.02 -32.98
N PRO A 301 20.35 11.36 -32.84
CA PRO A 301 19.94 12.69 -32.39
C PRO A 301 20.54 13.05 -31.03
N THR A 302 21.27 14.17 -30.96
CA THR A 302 21.89 14.68 -29.72
C THR A 302 21.02 15.70 -28.99
N ARG A 303 19.95 16.18 -29.65
CA ARG A 303 18.96 17.10 -29.10
C ARG A 303 17.62 16.43 -28.86
N LYS A 304 16.89 16.89 -27.84
CA LYS A 304 15.62 16.28 -27.41
C LYS A 304 14.52 16.43 -28.46
N ASP A 305 14.42 17.58 -29.10
CA ASP A 305 13.45 17.85 -30.17
C ASP A 305 13.63 16.91 -31.37
N MET A 306 14.87 16.73 -31.83
CA MET A 306 15.20 15.80 -32.91
C MET A 306 14.94 14.34 -32.53
N PHE A 307 15.18 13.98 -31.26
CA PHE A 307 14.89 12.64 -30.76
C PHE A 307 13.38 12.38 -30.66
N VAL A 308 12.60 13.36 -30.21
CA VAL A 308 11.14 13.29 -30.17
C VAL A 308 10.56 13.19 -31.59
N ALA A 309 11.12 13.92 -32.56
CA ALA A 309 10.75 13.82 -33.97
C ALA A 309 11.02 12.43 -34.56
N LEU A 310 12.13 11.79 -34.17
CA LEU A 310 12.44 10.41 -34.57
C LEU A 310 11.42 9.42 -33.99
N LEU A 311 11.05 9.56 -32.72
CA LEU A 311 10.03 8.72 -32.08
C LEU A 311 8.65 8.93 -32.70
N GLN A 312 8.30 10.18 -33.03
CA GLN A 312 7.06 10.55 -33.71
C GLN A 312 6.96 9.91 -35.10
N ASN A 313 8.02 10.02 -35.90
CA ASN A 313 8.07 9.43 -37.24
C ASN A 313 7.95 7.91 -37.20
N HIS A 314 8.61 7.27 -36.22
CA HIS A 314 8.54 5.81 -36.08
C HIS A 314 7.19 5.31 -35.55
N LEU A 315 6.53 6.07 -34.68
CA LEU A 315 5.23 5.72 -34.12
C LEU A 315 4.04 6.18 -35.00
N GLY A 316 4.30 6.89 -36.10
CA GLY A 316 3.28 7.44 -37.00
C GLY A 316 2.49 8.61 -36.39
N GLU A 317 3.08 9.32 -35.43
CA GLU A 317 2.43 10.37 -34.66
C GLU A 317 2.84 11.75 -35.18
N THR A 318 1.88 12.59 -35.59
CA THR A 318 2.16 13.92 -36.14
C THR A 318 2.16 15.05 -35.09
N SER A 319 1.80 14.75 -33.84
CA SER A 319 1.64 15.75 -32.78
C SER A 319 2.80 15.76 -31.77
N GLY A 320 3.28 16.97 -31.47
CA GLY A 320 4.25 17.30 -30.40
C GLY A 320 3.88 16.85 -28.99
N GLN A 321 2.59 16.50 -28.76
CA GLN A 321 2.03 16.19 -27.44
C GLN A 321 1.48 14.75 -27.34
N SER A 322 1.93 13.83 -28.19
CA SER A 322 1.45 12.45 -28.17
C SER A 322 1.83 11.72 -26.87
N LEU A 323 0.82 11.22 -26.15
CA LEU A 323 0.99 10.40 -24.94
C LEU A 323 1.76 9.11 -25.22
N ARG A 324 1.64 8.57 -26.43
CA ARG A 324 2.33 7.37 -26.89
C ARG A 324 3.84 7.60 -27.03
N VAL A 325 4.23 8.76 -27.56
CA VAL A 325 5.65 9.19 -27.69
C VAL A 325 6.25 9.43 -26.31
N ALA A 326 5.51 10.07 -25.40
CA ALA A 326 5.94 10.26 -24.02
C ALA A 326 6.17 8.93 -23.29
N HIS A 327 5.26 7.96 -23.50
CA HIS A 327 5.39 6.61 -22.96
C HIS A 327 6.62 5.88 -23.52
N ALA A 328 6.88 5.96 -24.83
CA ALA A 328 8.05 5.34 -25.45
C ALA A 328 9.37 5.93 -24.92
N LEU A 329 9.44 7.26 -24.77
CA LEU A 329 10.60 7.94 -24.21
C LEU A 329 10.89 7.49 -22.77
N ALA A 330 9.85 7.41 -21.93
CA ALA A 330 9.98 6.96 -20.55
C ALA A 330 10.49 5.51 -20.45
N GLN A 331 10.02 4.62 -21.34
CA GLN A 331 10.48 3.24 -21.41
C GLN A 331 11.95 3.13 -21.86
N LEU A 332 12.38 3.90 -22.86
CA LEU A 332 13.78 3.92 -23.30
C LEU A 332 14.74 4.45 -22.23
N GLN A 333 14.29 5.41 -21.42
CA GLN A 333 15.04 5.91 -20.26
C GLN A 333 15.10 4.86 -19.13
N ALA A 334 13.99 4.15 -18.86
CA ALA A 334 13.95 3.07 -17.89
C ALA A 334 14.89 1.91 -18.28
N LEU A 335 14.99 1.60 -19.57
CA LEU A 335 15.91 0.61 -20.13
C LEU A 335 17.37 1.10 -20.23
N LYS A 336 17.66 2.32 -19.78
CA LYS A 336 19.00 2.96 -19.85
C LYS A 336 19.58 3.00 -21.28
N ARG A 337 18.74 2.97 -22.31
CA ARG A 337 19.18 3.06 -23.71
C ARG A 337 19.38 4.52 -24.15
N VAL A 338 18.70 5.45 -23.48
CA VAL A 338 18.79 6.89 -23.75
C VAL A 338 18.71 7.63 -22.42
N THR A 339 19.53 8.67 -22.25
CA THR A 339 19.40 9.62 -21.14
C THR A 339 19.11 11.01 -21.70
N VAL A 340 18.08 11.67 -21.19
CA VAL A 340 17.73 13.04 -21.61
C VAL A 340 17.91 13.97 -20.42
N LYS A 341 18.81 14.95 -20.52
CA LYS A 341 19.02 15.99 -19.52
C LYS A 341 18.76 17.35 -20.15
N LYS A 342 17.71 18.04 -19.69
CA LYS A 342 17.17 19.28 -20.30
C LYS A 342 16.87 19.07 -21.80
N ASP A 343 17.79 19.48 -22.66
CA ASP A 343 17.68 19.41 -24.12
C ASP A 343 18.72 18.48 -24.77
N VAL A 344 19.62 17.89 -23.98
CA VAL A 344 20.70 17.02 -24.48
C VAL A 344 20.31 15.55 -24.31
N VAL A 345 20.48 14.78 -25.39
CA VAL A 345 20.22 13.34 -25.47
C VAL A 345 21.54 12.59 -25.54
N SER A 346 21.72 11.61 -24.65
CA SER A 346 22.94 10.81 -24.52
C SER A 346 22.67 9.32 -24.68
N TYR A 347 23.59 8.70 -25.42
CA TYR A 347 23.81 7.32 -25.83
C TYR A 347 24.63 6.43 -24.87
N PRO A 348 24.12 5.76 -23.82
CA PRO A 348 24.96 4.84 -23.05
C PRO A 348 25.33 3.64 -23.92
N SER A 349 26.60 3.50 -24.30
CA SER A 349 27.07 2.35 -25.07
C SER A 349 27.15 1.10 -24.17
N PRO A 350 26.79 -0.10 -24.64
CA PRO A 350 27.07 -1.33 -23.91
C PRO A 350 28.58 -1.52 -23.85
N GLU A 351 29.17 -1.33 -22.67
CA GLU A 351 30.60 -1.42 -22.47
C GLU A 351 31.11 -2.86 -22.74
N ARG A 352 32.16 -2.91 -23.55
CA ARG A 352 32.88 -4.10 -24.03
C ARG A 352 33.55 -4.81 -22.85
N ALA A 353 33.41 -6.14 -22.80
CA ALA A 353 34.08 -7.00 -21.84
C ALA A 353 35.63 -6.81 -21.87
N PRO A 354 36.32 -6.75 -20.72
CA PRO A 354 37.78 -6.89 -20.68
C PRO A 354 38.20 -8.36 -20.79
N ALA A 355 39.21 -8.65 -21.62
CA ALA A 355 39.87 -9.94 -21.81
C ALA A 355 40.96 -10.21 -20.71
N PRO A 356 41.58 -11.42 -20.63
CA PRO A 356 41.83 -12.12 -19.37
C PRO A 356 43.20 -11.92 -18.67
N ALA A 357 43.13 -12.09 -17.35
CA ALA A 357 44.08 -12.51 -16.30
C ALA A 357 45.62 -12.39 -16.48
N LYS A 358 46.24 -11.72 -15.49
CA LYS A 358 47.45 -12.23 -14.82
C LYS A 358 47.15 -12.51 -13.34
N LYS A 359 47.59 -13.68 -12.88
CA LYS A 359 47.39 -14.34 -11.59
C LYS A 359 47.69 -13.46 -10.36
N ALA A 360 46.82 -13.50 -9.35
CA ALA A 360 47.02 -14.23 -8.08
C ALA A 360 46.14 -13.66 -6.92
N ALA A 361 45.57 -14.59 -6.13
CA ALA A 361 44.96 -14.48 -4.79
C ALA A 361 43.50 -14.00 -4.64
N ASP A 362 42.71 -14.84 -3.96
CA ASP A 362 41.27 -14.79 -3.60
C ASP A 362 40.86 -13.68 -2.60
N PRO A 363 39.58 -13.57 -2.18
CA PRO A 363 38.39 -13.23 -2.96
C PRO A 363 37.84 -11.85 -2.53
N ALA A 364 37.34 -11.09 -3.50
CA ALA A 364 36.92 -9.71 -3.29
C ALA A 364 35.51 -9.57 -2.67
N VAL A 365 35.47 -8.79 -1.59
CA VAL A 365 34.33 -8.13 -0.96
C VAL A 365 33.42 -7.46 -1.99
N SER A 366 32.12 -7.80 -1.94
CA SER A 366 31.08 -7.15 -2.74
C SER A 366 30.76 -5.74 -2.22
N LYS A 367 30.62 -4.78 -3.16
CA LYS A 367 30.38 -3.36 -2.91
C LYS A 367 29.09 -3.11 -2.12
N VAL A 368 29.26 -2.68 -0.87
CA VAL A 368 28.22 -2.21 0.06
C VAL A 368 27.64 -0.87 -0.41
N ALA A 369 26.32 -0.79 -0.53
CA ALA A 369 25.60 0.48 -0.57
C ALA A 369 25.94 1.29 0.69
N ALA A 370 26.32 2.57 0.55
CA ALA A 370 26.82 3.38 1.66
C ALA A 370 25.92 3.24 2.91
N PRO A 371 26.47 2.77 4.04
CA PRO A 371 25.65 2.41 5.21
C PRO A 371 24.98 3.67 5.77
N LYS A 372 23.68 3.55 6.11
CA LYS A 372 22.96 4.57 6.90
C LYS A 372 23.81 4.91 8.13
N PRO A 373 23.94 6.20 8.50
CA PRO A 373 24.85 6.60 9.57
C PRO A 373 24.43 5.93 10.89
N THR A 374 25.33 5.15 11.47
CA THR A 374 25.11 4.50 12.77
C THR A 374 25.18 5.54 13.89
N ALA A 375 24.48 5.29 15.01
CA ALA A 375 24.53 6.16 16.19
C ALA A 375 25.97 6.44 16.66
N ALA A 376 26.86 5.45 16.56
CA ALA A 376 28.29 5.63 16.87
C ALA A 376 29.00 6.63 15.94
N LYS A 377 28.71 6.62 14.63
CA LYS A 377 29.29 7.56 13.66
C LYS A 377 28.74 8.97 13.86
N VAL A 378 27.44 9.10 14.13
CA VAL A 378 26.82 10.39 14.46
C VAL A 378 27.39 10.94 15.78
N ALA A 379 27.55 10.10 16.81
CA ALA A 379 28.17 10.48 18.07
C ALA A 379 29.61 10.99 17.91
N GLN A 380 30.42 10.33 17.06
CA GLN A 380 31.77 10.79 16.73
C GLN A 380 31.77 12.17 16.03
N ALA A 381 30.87 12.39 15.07
CA ALA A 381 30.75 13.66 14.37
C ALA A 381 30.29 14.79 15.31
N VAL A 382 29.33 14.50 16.20
CA VAL A 382 28.84 15.42 17.24
C VAL A 382 29.97 15.79 18.19
N LEU A 383 30.74 14.82 18.68
CA LEU A 383 31.89 15.08 19.56
C LEU A 383 32.96 15.94 18.88
N ALA A 384 33.31 15.63 17.64
CA ALA A 384 34.29 16.40 16.88
C ALA A 384 33.84 17.87 16.70
N SER A 385 32.53 18.10 16.52
CA SER A 385 31.97 19.45 16.44
C SER A 385 31.97 20.15 17.81
N LEU A 386 31.58 19.45 18.89
CA LEU A 386 31.62 19.97 20.26
C LEU A 386 33.04 20.30 20.73
N GLN A 387 34.06 19.57 20.27
CA GLN A 387 35.47 19.86 20.53
C GLN A 387 35.94 21.16 19.86
N LYS A 388 35.39 21.49 18.69
CA LYS A 388 35.70 22.72 17.94
C LYS A 388 34.95 23.95 18.44
N MET A 389 34.01 23.80 19.38
CA MET A 389 33.20 24.88 19.94
C MET A 389 33.66 25.24 21.36
N PRO A 390 34.59 26.20 21.55
CA PRO A 390 35.05 26.56 22.88
C PRO A 390 34.04 27.41 23.67
N LYS A 391 33.20 28.22 23.01
CA LYS A 391 32.30 29.20 23.67
C LYS A 391 30.79 28.95 23.47
N ASN A 392 30.38 28.25 22.41
CA ASN A 392 28.96 28.12 22.02
C ASN A 392 28.38 26.71 22.25
N LYS A 393 28.88 25.97 23.24
CA LYS A 393 28.38 24.60 23.51
C LYS A 393 26.95 24.65 24.05
N PRO A 394 26.05 23.74 23.62
CA PRO A 394 24.71 23.66 24.18
C PRO A 394 24.76 23.39 25.70
N THR A 395 24.16 24.27 26.50
CA THR A 395 24.09 24.13 27.97
C THR A 395 22.78 23.49 28.45
N ARG A 396 21.80 23.34 27.55
CA ARG A 396 20.49 22.73 27.81
C ARG A 396 20.31 21.44 27.01
N VAL A 397 19.60 20.47 27.59
CA VAL A 397 19.32 19.17 26.95
C VAL A 397 18.57 19.33 25.63
N THR A 398 17.59 20.23 25.60
CA THR A 398 16.82 20.55 24.38
C THR A 398 17.70 21.12 23.27
N GLY A 399 18.69 21.94 23.63
CA GLY A 399 19.67 22.48 22.69
C GLY A 399 20.64 21.41 22.18
N LEU A 400 21.08 20.50 23.06
CA LEU A 400 21.93 19.37 22.68
C LEU A 400 21.20 18.41 21.73
N LEU A 401 19.94 18.07 21.99
CA LEU A 401 19.16 17.18 21.12
C LEU A 401 18.96 17.78 19.73
N LYS A 402 18.56 19.06 19.64
CA LYS A 402 18.47 19.77 18.34
C LYS A 402 19.80 19.81 17.61
N PHE A 403 20.90 20.01 18.35
CA PHE A 403 22.23 19.98 17.77
C PHE A 403 22.55 18.60 17.18
N ILE A 404 22.29 17.51 17.91
CA ILE A 404 22.50 16.14 17.42
C ILE A 404 21.60 15.83 16.21
N GLU A 405 20.36 16.32 16.20
CA GLU A 405 19.43 16.16 15.05
C GLU A 405 20.02 16.73 13.76
N THR A 406 20.72 17.87 13.80
CA THR A 406 21.40 18.42 12.61
C THR A 406 22.47 17.48 12.06
N HIS A 407 23.18 16.78 12.94
CA HIS A 407 24.17 15.77 12.57
C HIS A 407 23.53 14.43 12.15
N ALA A 408 22.27 14.20 12.51
CA ALA A 408 21.49 13.02 12.19
C ALA A 408 20.52 13.23 11.01
N ALA A 409 20.62 14.33 10.25
CA ALA A 409 19.67 14.66 9.18
C ALA A 409 19.55 13.61 8.06
N LYS A 410 20.55 12.72 7.92
CA LYS A 410 20.55 11.59 6.96
C LYS A 410 20.05 10.27 7.57
N ALA A 411 19.64 10.26 8.84
CA ALA A 411 19.01 9.10 9.49
C ALA A 411 17.52 9.03 9.10
N GLY A 412 16.95 7.82 9.12
CA GLY A 412 15.53 7.62 8.82
C GLY A 412 14.57 8.26 9.85
N ASP A 413 15.03 8.42 11.09
CA ASP A 413 14.36 9.17 12.15
C ASP A 413 15.41 9.98 12.96
N PRO A 414 15.63 11.26 12.61
CA PRO A 414 16.61 12.11 13.29
C PRO A 414 16.32 12.32 14.79
N HIS A 415 15.05 12.32 15.20
CA HIS A 415 14.66 12.59 16.58
C HIS A 415 14.92 11.39 17.50
N SER A 416 14.60 10.18 17.02
CA SER A 416 14.97 8.93 17.72
C SER A 416 16.49 8.73 17.75
N MET A 417 17.17 8.99 16.62
CA MET A 417 18.64 8.93 16.54
C MET A 417 19.31 9.90 17.53
N ALA A 418 18.77 11.11 17.70
CA ALA A 418 19.32 12.08 18.63
C ALA A 418 19.25 11.63 20.10
N ARG A 419 18.15 10.99 20.50
CA ARG A 419 18.01 10.39 21.84
C ARG A 419 19.00 9.24 22.05
N GLN A 420 19.15 8.36 21.06
CA GLN A 420 20.10 7.24 21.12
C GLN A 420 21.55 7.72 21.21
N VAL A 421 21.92 8.73 20.41
CA VAL A 421 23.26 9.33 20.43
C VAL A 421 23.51 10.04 21.76
N CYS A 422 22.53 10.77 22.30
CA CYS A 422 22.65 11.40 23.61
C CYS A 422 22.91 10.37 24.72
N ALA A 423 22.13 9.29 24.76
CA ALA A 423 22.31 8.19 25.71
C ALA A 423 23.69 7.53 25.57
N LEU A 424 24.19 7.35 24.34
CA LEU A 424 25.51 6.78 24.06
C LEU A 424 26.63 7.71 24.54
N LEU A 425 26.49 9.03 24.39
CA LEU A 425 27.45 10.01 24.90
C LEU A 425 27.45 10.10 26.43
N GLN A 426 26.30 9.89 27.07
CA GLN A 426 26.21 9.75 28.53
C GLN A 426 26.88 8.47 29.04
N ALA A 427 26.61 7.33 28.39
CA ALA A 427 27.22 6.05 28.74
C ALA A 427 28.76 6.09 28.64
N ARG A 428 29.29 6.91 27.73
CA ARG A 428 30.74 7.14 27.56
C ARG A 428 31.31 8.24 28.45
N GLN A 429 30.52 8.82 29.35
CA GLN A 429 30.91 9.95 30.21
C GLN A 429 31.43 11.17 29.43
N GLN A 430 30.99 11.35 28.18
CA GLN A 430 31.41 12.49 27.34
C GLN A 430 30.43 13.67 27.48
N VAL A 431 29.19 13.36 27.84
CA VAL A 431 28.14 14.31 28.21
C VAL A 431 27.56 13.88 29.55
N ALA A 432 27.36 14.82 30.47
CA ALA A 432 26.64 14.58 31.72
C ALA A 432 25.43 15.51 31.79
N LEU A 433 24.30 14.97 32.23
CA LEU A 433 23.08 15.73 32.45
C LEU A 433 22.97 16.12 33.92
N SER A 434 22.50 17.33 34.17
CA SER A 434 22.25 17.82 35.52
C SER A 434 21.13 16.99 36.19
N PRO A 435 21.12 16.85 37.53
CA PRO A 435 20.07 16.13 38.27
C PRO A 435 18.65 16.65 38.00
N ASP A 436 18.51 17.92 37.61
CA ASP A 436 17.25 18.54 37.22
C ASP A 436 16.77 18.19 35.79
N GLY A 437 17.55 17.39 35.05
CA GLY A 437 17.27 16.96 33.68
C GLY A 437 17.33 18.08 32.63
N LYS A 438 17.74 19.30 33.00
CA LYS A 438 17.70 20.48 32.11
C LYS A 438 19.09 20.91 31.66
N GLY A 439 20.09 20.81 32.53
CA GLY A 439 21.47 21.19 32.25
C GLY A 439 22.31 20.12 31.56
N VAL A 440 23.29 20.54 30.76
CA VAL A 440 24.27 19.67 30.08
C VAL A 440 25.68 20.14 30.40
N THR A 441 26.56 19.21 30.79
CA THR A 441 27.99 19.43 30.97
C THR A 441 28.80 18.42 30.14
N TYR A 442 30.07 18.75 29.86
CA TYR A 442 30.93 18.02 28.92
C TYR A 442 32.24 17.55 29.57
N PRO A 443 32.18 16.62 30.55
CA PRO A 443 33.33 16.27 31.38
C PRO A 443 34.51 15.64 30.60
N GLY A 444 34.24 14.96 29.48
CA GLY A 444 35.26 14.35 28.62
C GLY A 444 35.96 15.29 27.63
N LEU A 445 35.55 16.57 27.54
CA LEU A 445 36.08 17.54 26.57
C LEU A 445 37.02 18.55 27.24
N LYS A 446 38.18 18.09 27.71
CA LYS A 446 39.26 18.97 28.21
C LYS A 446 39.78 19.87 27.08
N ALA A 447 39.85 21.17 27.34
CA ALA A 447 40.47 22.14 26.44
C ALA A 447 41.97 21.85 26.27
N LYS A 448 42.47 21.82 25.03
CA LYS A 448 43.90 22.02 24.76
C LYS A 448 44.26 23.39 25.31
N ARG A 449 44.91 23.45 26.47
CA ARG A 449 45.68 24.62 26.89
C ARG A 449 46.70 24.88 25.77
N ALA A 450 46.65 26.07 25.17
CA ALA A 450 47.74 26.56 24.36
C ALA A 450 48.99 26.61 25.26
N ALA A 451 50.01 25.84 24.92
CA ALA A 451 51.34 26.02 25.47
C ALA A 451 51.91 27.28 24.81
N SER A 452 51.96 28.37 25.55
CA SER A 452 52.83 29.50 25.25
C SER A 452 54.24 29.14 25.73
N ALA A 453 55.16 28.97 24.78
CA ALA A 453 56.57 29.30 24.97
C ALA A 453 56.78 30.73 24.46
#